data_AF-A0A2P0QER4-F1
#
_entry.id   AF-A0A2P0QER4-F1
#
_cell.length_a   1.000
_cell.length_b   1.000
_cell.length_c   1.000
_cell.angle_alpha   90.00
_cell.angle_beta   90.00
_cell.angle_gamma   90.00
#
_symmetry.space_group_name_H-M   'P 1'
#
loop_
_entity.id
_entity.type
_entity.pdbx_description
1 polymer ?
#
loop_
_entity_poly.entity_id
_entity_poly.type
_entity_poly.pdbx_seq_one_letter_code
_entity_poly.pdbx_strand_id
1 'polypeptide(L)'
;MSDLEPRMVVIAGPNGSGKSTVTSGLAQSDKFPAQYINADDIAKFELSNISDALDRNHQAAALAEERRKSALESGAAFAFETVLSTPGKLALFDEARDKGFSVDLIFITTAHPSINIDRVNLRVAKGGHPVAADKISDRYERAMRLLPSAIQKSDTAEVYDNTSSTHGPVLVAMKSGDHLDYDDRGLLWVTERLAKPFAERSKSRELLRGLVGNELIIDAHVGSQNVYEGVVVGVTAAHLLQRTEGNKLILHDLAICAPHTTFLTGQHATVSYAFGPDGKHLAPKPIERPRRPRP
;
A
#
# COMPACT_ATOMS: atom_id res chain seq x y z
N MET A 1 -1.91 -24.34 8.27
CA MET A 1 -0.93 -23.44 7.65
C MET A 1 0.35 -24.25 7.56
N SER A 2 0.77 -24.65 6.37
CA SER A 2 1.96 -25.49 6.17
C SER A 2 3.23 -24.66 6.30
N ASP A 3 4.29 -25.24 6.85
CA ASP A 3 5.64 -24.66 7.01
C ASP A 3 6.41 -24.42 5.68
N LEU A 4 5.72 -24.06 4.58
CA LEU A 4 6.29 -24.10 3.21
C LEU A 4 6.02 -22.88 2.31
N GLU A 5 5.20 -21.90 2.71
CA GLU A 5 4.98 -20.68 1.91
C GLU A 5 5.93 -19.55 2.36
N PRO A 6 6.68 -18.91 1.44
CA PRO A 6 7.54 -17.80 1.79
C PRO A 6 6.71 -16.58 2.21
N ARG A 7 7.18 -15.84 3.21
CA ARG A 7 6.43 -14.70 3.79
C ARG A 7 7.07 -13.37 3.40
N MET A 8 6.25 -12.43 2.93
CA MET A 8 6.62 -11.03 2.77
C MET A 8 5.96 -10.22 3.89
N VAL A 9 6.75 -9.74 4.86
CA VAL A 9 6.24 -8.91 5.96
C VAL A 9 6.42 -7.43 5.62
N VAL A 10 5.31 -6.69 5.59
CA VAL A 10 5.30 -5.27 5.24
C VAL A 10 4.98 -4.45 6.48
N ILE A 11 5.97 -3.71 6.97
CA ILE A 11 5.79 -2.76 8.06
C ILE A 11 5.45 -1.39 7.47
N ALA A 12 4.18 -1.03 7.52
CA ALA A 12 3.62 0.13 6.86
C ALA A 12 3.18 1.22 7.83
N GLY A 13 3.13 2.47 7.35
CA GLY A 13 2.60 3.59 8.11
C GLY A 13 3.35 4.90 7.90
N PRO A 14 2.74 6.04 8.25
CA PRO A 14 3.33 7.36 7.98
C PRO A 14 4.69 7.59 8.66
N ASN A 15 5.46 8.56 8.15
CA ASN A 15 6.65 9.02 8.86
C ASN A 15 6.26 9.48 10.28
N GLY A 16 7.08 9.17 11.29
CA GLY A 16 6.78 9.53 12.69
C GLY A 16 5.80 8.61 13.43
N SER A 17 5.22 7.60 12.77
CA SER A 17 4.24 6.72 13.43
C SER A 17 4.83 5.70 14.41
N GLY A 18 6.15 5.48 14.39
CA GLY A 18 6.82 4.53 15.29
C GLY A 18 7.03 3.11 14.71
N LYS A 19 6.93 2.94 13.38
CA LYS A 19 7.25 1.67 12.69
C LYS A 19 8.53 1.00 13.22
N SER A 20 9.65 1.71 13.18
CA SER A 20 10.95 1.15 13.56
C SER A 20 11.00 0.69 15.02
N THR A 21 10.24 1.30 15.93
CA THR A 21 10.12 0.83 17.32
C THR A 21 9.42 -0.52 17.40
N VAL A 22 8.36 -0.71 16.60
CA VAL A 22 7.66 -2.00 16.50
C VAL A 22 8.55 -3.02 15.81
N THR A 23 9.19 -2.65 14.69
CA THR A 23 10.06 -3.56 13.93
C THR A 23 11.20 -4.10 14.78
N SER A 24 11.85 -3.28 15.60
CA SER A 24 12.93 -3.74 16.49
C SER A 24 12.48 -4.79 17.51
N GLY A 25 11.23 -4.73 17.98
CA GLY A 25 10.66 -5.75 18.86
C GLY A 25 10.31 -7.03 18.11
N LEU A 26 9.69 -6.90 16.93
CA LEU A 26 9.28 -8.04 16.11
C LEU A 26 10.46 -8.81 15.51
N ALA A 27 11.54 -8.12 15.14
CA ALA A 27 12.74 -8.74 14.57
C ALA A 27 13.45 -9.71 15.54
N GLN A 28 13.10 -9.71 16.82
CA GLN A 28 13.59 -10.68 17.82
C GLN A 28 12.79 -11.99 17.82
N SER A 29 11.70 -12.06 17.07
CA SER A 29 10.87 -13.27 16.95
C SER A 29 11.41 -14.18 15.86
N ASP A 30 11.53 -15.48 16.16
CA ASP A 30 11.88 -16.52 15.17
C ASP A 30 10.89 -16.59 13.98
N LYS A 31 9.71 -15.98 14.12
CA LYS A 31 8.68 -15.90 13.07
C LYS A 31 8.85 -14.71 12.13
N PHE A 32 9.78 -13.81 12.41
CA PHE A 32 10.07 -12.65 11.55
C PHE A 32 11.11 -13.03 10.49
N PRO A 33 10.94 -12.63 9.21
CA PRO A 33 11.90 -12.98 8.18
C PRO A 33 13.32 -12.51 8.51
N ALA A 34 14.31 -13.40 8.34
CA ALA A 34 15.71 -13.08 8.59
C ALA A 34 16.24 -11.97 7.66
N GLN A 35 15.69 -11.86 6.45
CA GLN A 35 16.06 -10.80 5.51
C GLN A 35 15.22 -9.54 5.77
N TYR A 36 15.86 -8.48 6.24
CA TYR A 36 15.25 -7.17 6.41
C TYR A 36 15.82 -6.16 5.41
N ILE A 37 15.01 -5.75 4.42
CA ILE A 37 15.48 -5.03 3.23
C ILE A 37 14.96 -3.58 3.23
N ASN A 38 15.70 -2.70 3.91
CA ASN A 38 15.35 -1.29 4.07
C ASN A 38 16.36 -0.32 3.48
N ALA A 39 15.85 0.67 2.75
CA ALA A 39 16.68 1.72 2.16
C ALA A 39 17.40 2.56 3.21
N ASP A 40 16.76 2.87 4.34
CA ASP A 40 17.38 3.67 5.41
C ASP A 40 18.57 2.93 6.05
N ASP A 41 18.48 1.60 6.20
CA ASP A 41 19.56 0.77 6.74
C ASP A 41 20.70 0.61 5.73
N ILE A 42 20.38 0.37 4.45
CA ILE A 42 21.37 0.33 3.36
C ILE A 42 22.12 1.66 3.29
N ALA A 43 21.41 2.80 3.34
CA ALA A 43 22.04 4.12 3.33
C ALA A 43 22.95 4.33 4.54
N LYS A 44 22.54 3.87 5.72
CA LYS A 44 23.26 4.10 6.97
C LYS A 44 24.47 3.19 7.16
N PHE A 45 24.38 1.92 6.76
CA PHE A 45 25.36 0.90 7.12
C PHE A 45 26.20 0.41 5.93
N GLU A 46 25.64 0.43 4.71
CA GLU A 46 26.32 -0.14 3.53
C GLU A 46 26.86 0.93 2.59
N LEU A 47 26.15 2.05 2.45
CA LEU A 47 26.51 3.16 1.57
C LEU A 47 26.97 4.39 2.36
N SER A 48 27.42 4.21 3.61
CA SER A 48 27.84 5.31 4.49
C SER A 48 29.05 6.09 3.96
N ASN A 49 29.79 5.52 3.01
CA ASN A 49 30.91 6.14 2.30
C ASN A 49 30.48 7.21 1.27
N ILE A 50 29.19 7.25 0.87
CA ILE A 50 28.67 8.28 -0.03
C ILE A 50 28.35 9.53 0.80
N SER A 51 29.11 10.61 0.56
CA SER A 51 28.99 11.87 1.31
C SER A 51 27.71 12.63 1.00
N ASP A 52 27.27 12.66 -0.26
CA ASP A 52 26.04 13.32 -0.66
C ASP A 52 24.83 12.52 -0.18
N ALA A 53 24.04 13.11 0.73
CA ALA A 53 22.91 12.41 1.34
C ALA A 53 21.78 12.12 0.36
N LEU A 54 21.59 12.95 -0.68
CA LEU A 54 20.54 12.75 -1.68
C LEU A 54 20.90 11.57 -2.59
N ASP A 55 22.13 11.55 -3.09
CA ASP A 55 22.67 10.47 -3.91
C ASP A 55 22.69 9.14 -3.13
N ARG A 56 23.21 9.16 -1.89
CA ARG A 56 23.20 7.99 -1.01
C ARG A 56 21.81 7.41 -0.82
N ASN A 57 20.82 8.25 -0.52
CA ASN A 57 19.44 7.82 -0.32
C ASN A 57 18.81 7.30 -1.62
N HIS A 58 19.14 7.89 -2.76
CA HIS A 58 18.67 7.43 -4.07
C HIS A 58 19.22 6.04 -4.41
N GLN A 59 20.55 5.86 -4.28
CA GLN A 59 21.20 4.57 -4.52
C GLN A 59 20.72 3.49 -3.55
N ALA A 60 20.57 3.83 -2.26
CA ALA A 60 20.04 2.90 -1.27
C ALA A 60 18.60 2.47 -1.58
N ALA A 61 17.75 3.39 -2.06
CA ALA A 61 16.40 3.06 -2.47
C ALA A 61 16.37 2.10 -3.68
N ALA A 62 17.25 2.32 -4.66
CA ALA A 62 17.38 1.45 -5.83
C ALA A 62 17.88 0.04 -5.44
N LEU A 63 18.93 -0.04 -4.61
CA LEU A 63 19.47 -1.30 -4.12
C LEU A 63 18.46 -2.06 -3.25
N ALA A 64 17.68 -1.37 -2.43
CA ALA A 64 16.61 -1.99 -1.66
C ALA A 64 15.53 -2.61 -2.56
N GLU A 65 15.19 -1.94 -3.68
CA GLU A 65 14.23 -2.45 -4.65
C GLU A 65 14.77 -3.68 -5.39
N GLU A 66 16.02 -3.63 -5.83
CA GLU A 66 16.71 -4.76 -6.46
C GLU A 66 16.74 -5.99 -5.55
N ARG A 67 17.08 -5.80 -4.26
CA ARG A 67 17.11 -6.90 -3.28
C ARG A 67 15.74 -7.48 -3.00
N ARG A 68 14.69 -6.65 -2.89
CA ARG A 68 13.30 -7.14 -2.75
C ARG A 68 12.88 -7.95 -3.97
N LYS A 69 13.21 -7.47 -5.18
CA LYS A 69 12.95 -8.21 -6.41
C LYS A 69 13.69 -9.55 -6.41
N SER A 70 14.97 -9.58 -6.05
CA SER A 70 15.74 -10.81 -5.94
C SER A 70 15.19 -11.79 -4.90
N ALA A 71 14.74 -11.30 -3.75
CA ALA A 71 14.07 -12.12 -2.74
C ALA A 71 12.77 -12.74 -3.28
N LEU A 72 11.96 -11.94 -3.99
CA LEU A 72 10.77 -12.44 -4.67
C LEU A 72 11.08 -13.52 -5.71
N GLU A 73 12.06 -13.32 -6.60
CA GLU A 73 12.43 -14.32 -7.63
C GLU A 73 12.97 -15.63 -7.01
N SER A 74 13.67 -15.53 -5.87
CA SER A 74 14.27 -16.70 -5.21
C SER A 74 13.34 -17.39 -4.22
N GLY A 75 12.13 -16.88 -3.98
CA GLY A 75 11.24 -17.40 -2.95
C GLY A 75 11.77 -17.20 -1.53
N ALA A 76 12.69 -16.26 -1.31
CA ALA A 76 13.26 -16.00 0.00
C ALA A 76 12.36 -15.08 0.82
N ALA A 77 11.92 -15.53 2.00
CA ALA A 77 11.12 -14.70 2.91
C ALA A 77 11.88 -13.42 3.32
N PHE A 78 11.19 -12.28 3.31
CA PHE A 78 11.78 -10.98 3.64
C PHE A 78 10.79 -10.03 4.28
N ALA A 79 11.33 -9.02 4.96
CA ALA A 79 10.57 -7.95 5.58
C ALA A 79 11.11 -6.58 5.15
N PHE A 80 10.25 -5.57 5.09
CA PHE A 80 10.65 -4.19 4.80
C PHE A 80 9.68 -3.17 5.38
N GLU A 81 10.16 -1.94 5.56
CA GLU A 81 9.36 -0.78 5.93
C GLU A 81 8.93 0.04 4.72
N THR A 82 7.71 0.59 4.79
CA THR A 82 7.23 1.55 3.80
C THR A 82 6.32 2.59 4.43
N VAL A 83 6.24 3.76 3.81
CA VAL A 83 5.23 4.77 4.19
C VAL A 83 3.83 4.34 3.73
N LEU A 84 3.74 3.51 2.68
CA LEU A 84 2.50 3.14 2.00
C LEU A 84 1.72 4.35 1.47
N SER A 85 2.40 5.43 1.08
CA SER A 85 1.76 6.66 0.60
C SER A 85 1.53 6.70 -0.92
N THR A 86 1.74 5.60 -1.63
CA THR A 86 1.69 5.55 -3.09
C THR A 86 1.12 4.22 -3.58
N PRO A 87 0.19 4.24 -4.56
CA PRO A 87 -0.34 3.05 -5.23
C PRO A 87 0.68 1.99 -5.62
N GLY A 88 1.87 2.38 -6.09
CA GLY A 88 2.93 1.44 -6.49
C GLY A 88 3.43 0.51 -5.38
N LYS A 89 3.15 0.79 -4.10
CA LYS A 89 3.49 -0.14 -3.02
C LYS A 89 2.51 -1.30 -2.88
N LEU A 90 1.28 -1.15 -3.35
CA LEU A 90 0.31 -2.25 -3.43
C LEU A 90 0.60 -3.18 -4.62
N ALA A 91 1.31 -2.70 -5.64
CA ALA A 91 1.80 -3.56 -6.73
C ALA A 91 2.68 -4.70 -6.23
N LEU A 92 3.57 -4.38 -5.29
CA LEU A 92 4.46 -5.36 -4.69
C LEU A 92 3.69 -6.47 -3.94
N PHE A 93 2.50 -6.17 -3.42
CA PHE A 93 1.65 -7.17 -2.75
C PHE A 93 1.07 -8.15 -3.77
N ASP A 94 0.63 -7.63 -4.91
CA ASP A 94 0.11 -8.46 -5.99
C ASP A 94 1.24 -9.31 -6.60
N GLU A 95 2.42 -8.74 -6.86
CA GLU A 95 3.59 -9.47 -7.36
C GLU A 95 4.05 -10.57 -6.39
N ALA A 96 4.07 -10.30 -5.09
CA ALA A 96 4.45 -11.28 -4.09
C ALA A 96 3.51 -12.49 -4.10
N ARG A 97 2.19 -12.25 -4.13
CA ARG A 97 1.19 -13.33 -4.17
C ARG A 97 1.28 -14.16 -5.44
N ASP A 98 1.51 -13.53 -6.60
CA ASP A 98 1.72 -14.26 -7.85
C ASP A 98 2.94 -15.20 -7.80
N LYS A 99 3.95 -14.85 -6.99
CA LYS A 99 5.15 -15.66 -6.75
C LYS A 99 4.97 -16.64 -5.58
N GLY A 100 3.76 -16.80 -5.07
CA GLY A 100 3.44 -17.75 -4.00
C GLY A 100 3.81 -17.30 -2.60
N PHE A 101 4.05 -16.00 -2.39
CA PHE A 101 4.26 -15.46 -1.04
C PHE A 101 2.94 -15.19 -0.34
N SER A 102 2.90 -15.43 0.97
CA SER A 102 1.91 -14.78 1.83
C SER A 102 2.37 -13.36 2.19
N VAL A 103 1.43 -12.43 2.22
CA VAL A 103 1.68 -11.02 2.54
C VAL A 103 1.10 -10.68 3.91
N ASP A 104 1.98 -10.36 4.85
CA ASP A 104 1.60 -9.98 6.21
C ASP A 104 1.82 -8.50 6.42
N LEU A 105 0.73 -7.76 6.62
CA LEU A 105 0.75 -6.32 6.81
C LEU A 105 0.79 -5.98 8.30
N ILE A 106 1.76 -5.17 8.71
CA ILE A 106 1.79 -4.56 10.04
C ILE A 106 1.71 -3.06 9.83
N PHE A 107 0.57 -2.46 10.12
CA PHE A 107 0.35 -1.03 9.90
C PHE A 107 0.37 -0.26 11.22
N ILE A 108 1.28 0.70 11.35
CA ILE A 108 1.41 1.53 12.55
C ILE A 108 1.08 2.98 12.20
N THR A 109 0.11 3.56 12.91
CA THR A 109 -0.27 4.97 12.73
C THR A 109 -0.56 5.68 14.05
N THR A 110 -0.94 6.95 13.96
CA THR A 110 -1.37 7.80 15.07
C THR A 110 -2.69 8.47 14.71
N ALA A 111 -3.39 9.01 15.70
CA ALA A 111 -4.70 9.63 15.50
C ALA A 111 -4.66 10.89 14.63
N HIS A 112 -3.49 11.53 14.49
CA HIS A 112 -3.36 12.78 13.75
C HIS A 112 -1.91 13.03 13.27
N PRO A 113 -1.69 13.61 12.06
CA PRO A 113 -0.35 13.87 11.53
C PRO A 113 0.50 14.82 12.39
N SER A 114 -0.10 15.68 13.21
CA SER A 114 0.65 16.57 14.12
C SER A 114 1.54 15.79 15.10
N ILE A 115 1.05 14.65 15.61
CA ILE A 115 1.82 13.77 16.51
C ILE A 115 3.08 13.26 15.81
N ASN A 116 2.93 12.92 14.53
CA ASN A 116 4.03 12.43 13.71
C ASN A 116 5.07 13.52 13.42
N ILE A 117 4.60 14.74 13.16
CA ILE A 117 5.44 15.92 12.97
C ILE A 117 6.27 16.17 14.24
N ASP A 118 5.62 16.19 15.41
CA ASP A 118 6.29 16.41 16.69
C ASP A 118 7.34 15.33 16.97
N ARG A 119 7.03 14.06 16.71
CA ARG A 119 7.98 12.95 16.85
C ARG A 119 9.17 13.06 15.90
N VAL A 120 8.94 13.47 14.66
CA VAL A 120 10.05 13.70 13.71
C VAL A 120 10.93 14.86 14.19
N ASN A 121 10.34 15.97 14.64
CA ASN A 121 11.08 17.11 15.18
C ASN A 121 11.95 16.72 16.40
N LEU A 122 11.39 15.95 17.34
CA LEU A 122 12.13 15.44 18.49
C LEU A 122 13.28 14.51 18.08
N ARG A 123 13.09 13.68 17.05
CA ARG A 123 14.15 12.81 16.52
C ARG A 123 15.25 13.61 15.81
N VAL A 124 14.89 14.66 15.07
CA VAL A 124 15.85 15.56 14.41
C VAL A 124 16.69 16.30 15.45
N ALA A 125 16.08 16.76 16.54
CA ALA A 125 16.81 17.36 17.66
C ALA A 125 17.84 16.40 18.30
N LYS A 126 17.67 15.09 18.11
CA LYS A 126 18.61 14.03 18.54
C LYS A 126 19.55 13.55 17.41
N GLY A 127 19.64 14.28 16.30
CA GLY A 127 20.54 13.97 15.18
C GLY A 127 19.95 13.03 14.11
N GLY A 128 18.64 12.78 14.12
CA GLY A 128 17.97 12.00 13.07
C GLY A 128 17.68 12.78 11.78
N HIS A 129 17.23 12.07 10.74
CA HIS A 129 16.95 12.67 9.43
C HIS A 129 15.66 13.52 9.42
N PRO A 130 15.71 14.77 8.91
CA PRO A 130 14.54 15.64 8.82
C PRO A 130 13.58 15.23 7.69
N VAL A 131 12.29 15.46 7.91
CA VAL A 131 11.25 15.38 6.89
C VAL A 131 10.35 16.60 7.08
N ALA A 132 10.08 17.34 6.00
CA ALA A 132 9.23 18.53 6.06
C ALA A 132 7.80 18.20 6.51
N ALA A 133 7.18 19.09 7.29
CA ALA A 133 5.90 18.85 7.97
C ALA A 133 4.71 18.68 7.01
N ASP A 134 4.71 19.43 5.91
CA ASP A 134 3.79 19.29 4.78
C ASP A 134 3.88 17.89 4.18
N LYS A 135 5.11 17.43 3.91
CA LYS A 135 5.37 16.09 3.37
C LYS A 135 4.95 14.98 4.31
N ILE A 136 5.09 15.16 5.64
CA ILE A 136 4.58 14.20 6.63
C ILE A 136 3.06 14.15 6.58
N SER A 137 2.39 15.30 6.56
CA SER A 137 0.92 15.39 6.50
C SER A 137 0.35 14.76 5.22
N ASP A 138 0.92 15.09 4.07
CA ASP A 138 0.51 14.52 2.78
C ASP A 138 0.70 13.01 2.71
N ARG A 139 1.80 12.51 3.30
CA ARG A 139 2.07 11.08 3.36
C ARG A 139 1.14 10.37 4.32
N TYR A 140 0.81 10.99 5.45
CA TYR A 140 -0.18 10.50 6.40
C TYR A 140 -1.53 10.30 5.71
N GLU A 141 -2.05 11.34 5.06
CA GLU A 141 -3.36 11.28 4.41
C GLU A 141 -3.42 10.22 3.31
N ARG A 142 -2.36 10.10 2.51
CA ARG A 142 -2.27 9.05 1.48
C ARG A 142 -2.16 7.65 2.07
N ALA A 143 -1.35 7.46 3.10
CA ALA A 143 -1.19 6.16 3.76
C ALA A 143 -2.51 5.70 4.40
N MET A 144 -3.21 6.60 5.11
CA MET A 144 -4.51 6.32 5.70
C MET A 144 -5.58 6.02 4.64
N ARG A 145 -5.53 6.68 3.47
CA ARG A 145 -6.43 6.38 2.35
C ARG A 145 -6.19 4.99 1.74
N LEU A 146 -4.93 4.56 1.66
CA LEU A 146 -4.56 3.27 1.09
C LEU A 146 -4.67 2.10 2.09
N LEU A 147 -4.80 2.39 3.39
CA LEU A 147 -4.87 1.38 4.44
C LEU A 147 -5.96 0.30 4.20
N PRO A 148 -7.23 0.64 3.92
CA PRO A 148 -8.26 -0.38 3.68
C PRO A 148 -7.94 -1.28 2.47
N SER A 149 -7.39 -0.70 1.39
CA SER A 149 -6.95 -1.45 0.21
C SER A 149 -5.79 -2.39 0.53
N ALA A 150 -4.83 -1.93 1.32
CA ALA A 150 -3.68 -2.71 1.74
C ALA A 150 -4.10 -3.92 2.58
N ILE A 151 -5.00 -3.71 3.54
CA ILE A 151 -5.58 -4.78 4.37
C ILE A 151 -6.29 -5.82 3.50
N GLN A 152 -7.08 -5.40 2.50
CA GLN A 152 -7.74 -6.35 1.59
C GLN A 152 -6.78 -7.11 0.68
N LYS A 153 -5.63 -6.53 0.34
CA LYS A 153 -4.60 -7.18 -0.51
C LYS A 153 -3.61 -8.05 0.28
N SER A 154 -3.49 -7.86 1.58
CA SER A 154 -2.68 -8.72 2.45
C SER A 154 -3.44 -9.98 2.87
N ASP A 155 -2.73 -11.07 3.13
CA ASP A 155 -3.31 -12.31 3.66
C ASP A 155 -3.68 -12.13 5.14
N THR A 156 -2.75 -11.58 5.93
CA THR A 156 -2.98 -11.14 7.32
C THR A 156 -2.68 -9.67 7.48
N ALA A 157 -3.36 -9.01 8.42
CA ALA A 157 -3.03 -7.64 8.79
C ALA A 157 -3.17 -7.42 10.29
N GLU A 158 -2.24 -6.66 10.86
CA GLU A 158 -2.33 -6.11 12.20
C GLU A 158 -2.21 -4.59 12.11
N VAL A 159 -3.13 -3.87 12.77
CA VAL A 159 -3.14 -2.40 12.78
C VAL A 159 -2.95 -1.90 14.21
N TYR A 160 -1.95 -1.05 14.39
CA TYR A 160 -1.58 -0.49 15.68
C TYR A 160 -1.82 1.02 15.74
N ASP A 161 -2.52 1.45 16.78
CA ASP A 161 -2.51 2.84 17.24
C ASP A 161 -1.24 3.08 18.06
N ASN A 162 -0.50 4.13 17.74
CA ASN A 162 0.64 4.58 18.52
C ASN A 162 0.47 6.06 18.90
N THR A 163 -0.75 6.49 19.24
CA THR A 163 -1.07 7.89 19.56
C THR A 163 -0.50 8.31 20.90
N SER A 164 -0.58 7.43 21.89
CA SER A 164 -0.16 7.72 23.26
C SER A 164 1.34 8.01 23.37
N SER A 165 1.69 8.92 24.27
CA SER A 165 3.07 9.16 24.70
C SER A 165 3.45 8.40 25.96
N THR A 166 2.48 7.80 26.66
CA THR A 166 2.69 7.15 27.97
C THR A 166 2.74 5.63 27.90
N HIS A 167 2.24 5.04 26.82
CA HIS A 167 2.33 3.61 26.54
C HIS A 167 2.73 3.36 25.09
N GLY A 168 3.20 2.15 24.83
CA GLY A 168 3.58 1.72 23.48
C GLY A 168 2.38 1.55 22.54
N PRO A 169 2.66 1.12 21.29
CA PRO A 169 1.64 0.81 20.29
C PRO A 169 0.61 -0.21 20.79
N VAL A 170 -0.64 -0.01 20.43
CA VAL A 170 -1.79 -0.81 20.84
C VAL A 170 -2.44 -1.40 19.60
N LEU A 171 -2.63 -2.72 19.57
CA LEU A 171 -3.38 -3.39 18.51
C LEU A 171 -4.84 -2.95 18.56
N VAL A 172 -5.34 -2.40 17.45
CA VAL A 172 -6.72 -1.90 17.31
C VAL A 172 -7.50 -2.63 16.22
N ALA A 173 -6.83 -3.33 15.29
CA ALA A 173 -7.51 -4.19 14.34
C ALA A 173 -6.62 -5.35 13.89
N MET A 174 -7.24 -6.48 13.54
CA MET A 174 -6.60 -7.66 13.00
C MET A 174 -7.45 -8.25 11.88
N LYS A 175 -6.81 -8.61 10.76
CA LYS A 175 -7.46 -9.35 9.66
C LYS A 175 -7.01 -10.80 9.68
N SER A 176 -8.00 -11.69 9.58
CA SER A 176 -7.81 -13.12 9.32
C SER A 176 -8.79 -13.56 8.22
N GLY A 177 -8.26 -14.07 7.11
CA GLY A 177 -9.07 -14.35 5.92
C GLY A 177 -9.73 -13.06 5.41
N ASP A 178 -11.04 -13.07 5.15
CA ASP A 178 -11.80 -11.88 4.74
C ASP A 178 -12.39 -11.08 5.91
N HIS A 179 -12.17 -11.52 7.15
CA HIS A 179 -12.73 -10.87 8.33
C HIS A 179 -11.74 -9.87 8.94
N LEU A 180 -12.25 -8.69 9.32
CA LEU A 180 -11.51 -7.66 10.06
C LEU A 180 -12.15 -7.50 11.43
N ASP A 181 -11.48 -8.01 12.46
CA ASP A 181 -11.78 -7.72 13.85
C ASP A 181 -11.16 -6.37 14.23
N TYR A 182 -11.89 -5.52 14.94
CA TYR A 182 -11.37 -4.25 15.43
C TYR A 182 -11.99 -3.85 16.76
N ASP A 183 -11.23 -3.08 17.53
CA ASP A 183 -11.65 -2.40 18.76
C ASP A 183 -11.22 -0.95 18.63
N ASP A 184 -12.19 -0.06 18.48
CA ASP A 184 -11.90 1.36 18.28
C ASP A 184 -11.28 2.01 19.51
N ARG A 185 -11.52 1.46 20.71
CA ARG A 185 -11.06 2.03 21.99
C ARG A 185 -11.39 3.52 22.15
N GLY A 186 -12.48 3.99 21.53
CA GLY A 186 -12.84 5.41 21.48
C GLY A 186 -11.97 6.27 20.54
N LEU A 187 -11.07 5.67 19.76
CA LEU A 187 -10.24 6.33 18.76
C LEU A 187 -11.06 6.51 17.47
N LEU A 188 -11.52 7.75 17.23
CA LEU A 188 -12.31 8.09 16.04
C LEU A 188 -11.65 7.68 14.72
N TRP A 189 -10.32 7.71 14.64
CA TRP A 189 -9.64 7.33 13.40
C TRP A 189 -9.84 5.85 13.07
N VAL A 190 -9.94 4.95 14.06
CA VAL A 190 -10.17 3.52 13.81
C VAL A 190 -11.53 3.33 13.14
N THR A 191 -12.55 4.02 13.64
CA THR A 191 -13.91 3.93 13.09
C THR A 191 -14.02 4.63 11.73
N GLU A 192 -13.58 5.89 11.63
CA GLU A 192 -13.81 6.73 10.45
C GLU A 192 -12.83 6.48 9.31
N ARG A 193 -11.58 6.09 9.61
CA ARG A 193 -10.52 5.95 8.61
C ARG A 193 -10.19 4.50 8.27
N LEU A 194 -10.64 3.54 9.10
CA LEU A 194 -10.42 2.11 8.88
C LEU A 194 -11.73 1.33 8.75
N ALA A 195 -12.52 1.20 9.83
CA ALA A 195 -13.65 0.28 9.87
C ALA A 195 -14.74 0.62 8.85
N LYS A 196 -15.18 1.89 8.79
CA LYS A 196 -16.18 2.35 7.81
C LYS A 196 -15.72 2.17 6.37
N PRO A 197 -14.54 2.69 5.95
CA PRO A 197 -14.03 2.45 4.60
C PRO A 197 -13.87 0.97 4.26
N PHE A 198 -13.43 0.13 5.21
CA PHE A 198 -13.30 -1.31 4.98
C PHE A 198 -14.66 -1.98 4.73
N ALA A 199 -15.67 -1.68 5.57
CA ALA A 199 -17.02 -2.20 5.39
C ALA A 199 -17.68 -1.72 4.09
N GLU A 200 -17.47 -0.47 3.70
CA GLU A 200 -17.95 0.08 2.42
C GLU A 200 -17.36 -0.66 1.21
N ARG A 201 -16.08 -1.05 1.29
CA ARG A 201 -15.42 -1.86 0.26
C ARG A 201 -16.01 -3.26 0.15
N SER A 202 -16.38 -3.89 1.26
CA SER A 202 -17.09 -5.18 1.24
C SER A 202 -18.47 -5.08 0.59
N LYS A 203 -19.26 -4.05 0.96
CA LYS A 203 -20.57 -3.77 0.32
C LYS A 203 -20.43 -3.48 -1.17
N SER A 204 -19.41 -2.73 -1.55
CA SER A 204 -19.09 -2.43 -2.95
C SER A 204 -18.85 -3.71 -3.77
N ARG A 205 -18.09 -4.67 -3.24
CA ARG A 205 -17.87 -5.98 -3.86
C ARG A 205 -19.16 -6.79 -4.00
N GLU A 206 -19.99 -6.81 -2.97
CA GLU A 206 -21.29 -7.49 -2.98
C GLU A 206 -22.24 -6.93 -4.06
N LEU A 207 -22.36 -5.59 -4.11
CA LEU A 207 -23.17 -4.90 -5.12
C LEU A 207 -22.73 -5.25 -6.54
N LEU A 208 -21.42 -5.20 -6.81
CA LEU A 208 -20.87 -5.50 -8.13
C LEU A 208 -20.97 -6.99 -8.49
N ARG A 209 -20.82 -7.89 -7.52
CA ARG A 209 -21.09 -9.33 -7.70
C ARG A 209 -22.52 -9.59 -8.13
N GLY A 210 -23.49 -8.89 -7.52
CA GLY A 210 -24.91 -9.00 -7.88
C GLY A 210 -25.23 -8.65 -9.33
N LEU A 211 -24.41 -7.83 -10.01
CA LEU A 211 -24.60 -7.45 -11.41
C LEU A 211 -24.23 -8.55 -12.41
N VAL A 212 -23.39 -9.50 -12.01
CA VAL A 212 -22.79 -10.51 -12.90
C VAL A 212 -23.01 -11.95 -12.44
N GLY A 213 -23.71 -12.14 -11.32
CA GLY A 213 -24.02 -13.45 -10.76
C GLY A 213 -22.76 -14.28 -10.49
N ASN A 214 -22.69 -15.46 -11.12
CA ASN A 214 -21.65 -16.46 -10.89
C ASN A 214 -20.40 -16.28 -11.77
N GLU A 215 -20.35 -15.27 -12.65
CA GLU A 215 -19.17 -15.03 -13.47
C GLU A 215 -17.96 -14.69 -12.58
N LEU A 216 -16.78 -15.24 -12.92
CA LEU A 216 -15.57 -15.01 -12.14
C LEU A 216 -15.15 -13.54 -12.26
N ILE A 217 -15.02 -12.86 -11.12
CA ILE A 217 -14.43 -11.52 -11.01
C ILE A 217 -12.99 -11.67 -10.57
N ILE A 218 -12.08 -11.00 -11.27
CA ILE A 218 -10.64 -11.01 -11.00
C ILE A 218 -10.27 -9.60 -10.51
N ASP A 219 -9.61 -9.49 -9.36
CA ASP A 219 -9.07 -8.20 -8.91
C ASP A 219 -8.03 -7.70 -9.92
N ALA A 220 -8.06 -6.40 -10.23
CA ALA A 220 -7.07 -5.78 -11.09
C ALA A 220 -5.68 -5.88 -10.44
N HIS A 221 -4.72 -6.29 -11.25
CA HIS A 221 -3.33 -6.47 -10.81
C HIS A 221 -2.56 -5.17 -10.98
N VAL A 222 -2.03 -4.67 -9.87
CA VAL A 222 -1.37 -3.37 -9.82
C VAL A 222 0.12 -3.52 -10.18
N GLY A 223 0.62 -2.70 -11.11
CA GLY A 223 2.06 -2.50 -11.32
C GLY A 223 2.78 -3.33 -12.38
N SER A 224 2.12 -4.22 -13.10
CA SER A 224 2.70 -4.90 -14.28
C SER A 224 2.61 -4.07 -15.58
N GLN A 225 2.52 -2.73 -15.47
CA GLN A 225 2.12 -1.85 -16.58
C GLN A 225 0.78 -2.24 -17.22
N ASN A 226 -0.06 -2.96 -16.48
CA ASN A 226 -1.33 -3.47 -16.98
C ASN A 226 -2.23 -2.32 -17.43
N VAL A 227 -2.83 -2.51 -18.60
CA VAL A 227 -3.86 -1.64 -19.14
C VAL A 227 -5.09 -2.51 -19.40
N TYR A 228 -6.21 -2.11 -18.82
CA TYR A 228 -7.48 -2.79 -18.96
C TYR A 228 -8.42 -1.90 -19.78
N GLU A 229 -8.89 -2.44 -20.90
CA GLU A 229 -9.80 -1.78 -21.82
C GLU A 229 -11.08 -2.60 -21.96
N GLY A 230 -12.21 -1.91 -21.97
CA GLY A 230 -13.52 -2.56 -22.05
C GLY A 230 -14.64 -1.73 -21.44
N VAL A 231 -15.81 -2.35 -21.37
CA VAL A 231 -17.05 -1.71 -20.93
C VAL A 231 -17.16 -1.73 -19.41
N VAL A 232 -17.48 -0.58 -18.82
CA VAL A 232 -17.81 -0.46 -17.40
C VAL A 232 -19.14 -1.15 -17.13
N VAL A 233 -19.12 -2.22 -16.34
CA VAL A 233 -20.31 -2.98 -15.92
C VAL A 233 -21.00 -2.31 -14.74
N GLY A 234 -20.22 -1.75 -13.82
CA GLY A 234 -20.77 -1.07 -12.65
C GLY A 234 -19.70 -0.26 -11.91
N VAL A 235 -20.14 0.80 -11.24
CA VAL A 235 -19.28 1.66 -10.43
C VAL A 235 -19.94 1.87 -9.08
N THR A 236 -19.14 1.84 -8.02
CA THR A 236 -19.54 2.10 -6.64
C THR A 236 -18.59 3.13 -6.02
N ALA A 237 -18.76 3.43 -4.74
CA ALA A 237 -17.85 4.35 -4.04
C ALA A 237 -16.40 3.85 -3.96
N ALA A 238 -16.17 2.53 -3.91
CA ALA A 238 -14.84 1.95 -3.72
C ALA A 238 -14.28 1.21 -4.94
N HIS A 239 -15.14 0.63 -5.78
CA HIS A 239 -14.71 -0.20 -6.89
C HIS A 239 -15.43 0.12 -8.19
N LEU A 240 -14.74 -0.21 -9.28
CA LEU A 240 -15.22 -0.23 -10.66
C LEU A 240 -15.14 -1.68 -11.17
N LEU A 241 -16.21 -2.21 -11.73
CA LEU A 241 -16.20 -3.49 -12.44
C LEU A 241 -16.19 -3.24 -13.95
N GLN A 242 -15.20 -3.78 -14.64
CA GLN A 242 -15.02 -3.65 -16.08
C GLN A 242 -15.06 -5.03 -16.75
N ARG A 243 -15.76 -5.15 -17.87
CA ARG A 243 -15.70 -6.31 -18.75
C ARG A 243 -14.75 -6.00 -19.91
N THR A 244 -13.63 -6.72 -19.97
CA THR A 244 -12.61 -6.52 -21.02
C THR A 244 -13.02 -7.19 -22.33
N GLU A 245 -12.33 -6.84 -23.43
CA GLU A 245 -12.56 -7.45 -24.76
C GLU A 245 -12.42 -8.98 -24.76
N GLY A 246 -11.56 -9.53 -23.90
CA GLY A 246 -11.42 -10.97 -23.68
C GLY A 246 -12.54 -11.60 -22.84
N ASN A 247 -13.64 -10.88 -22.61
CA ASN A 247 -14.77 -11.26 -21.78
C ASN A 247 -14.41 -11.60 -20.32
N LYS A 248 -13.35 -10.98 -19.78
CA LYS A 248 -12.96 -11.12 -18.36
C LYS A 248 -13.56 -9.97 -17.56
N LEU A 249 -14.06 -10.26 -16.37
CA LEU A 249 -14.53 -9.26 -15.41
C LEU A 249 -13.40 -8.86 -14.47
N ILE A 250 -12.98 -7.60 -14.56
CA ILE A 250 -11.87 -7.04 -13.79
C ILE A 250 -12.42 -6.04 -12.78
N LEU A 251 -12.10 -6.24 -11.51
CA LEU A 251 -12.48 -5.35 -10.41
C LEU A 251 -11.33 -4.40 -10.09
N HIS A 252 -11.55 -3.12 -10.33
CA HIS A 252 -10.61 -2.04 -10.07
C HIS A 252 -10.90 -1.39 -8.72
N ASP A 253 -9.86 -1.17 -7.93
CA ASP A 253 -9.94 -0.37 -6.71
C ASP A 253 -9.74 1.12 -7.02
N LEU A 254 -10.77 1.92 -6.78
CA LEU A 254 -10.77 3.35 -7.08
C LEU A 254 -9.78 4.14 -6.21
N ALA A 255 -9.37 3.64 -5.05
CA ALA A 255 -8.33 4.27 -4.22
C ALA A 255 -6.94 4.21 -4.87
N ILE A 256 -6.76 3.30 -5.83
CA ILE A 256 -5.49 3.03 -6.52
C ILE A 256 -5.52 3.56 -7.96
N CYS A 257 -6.72 3.81 -8.52
CA CYS A 257 -6.91 4.39 -9.85
C CYS A 257 -6.44 5.85 -9.94
N ALA A 258 -6.19 6.32 -11.17
CA ALA A 258 -5.78 7.69 -11.41
C ALA A 258 -6.83 8.67 -10.88
N PRO A 259 -6.44 9.63 -10.01
CA PRO A 259 -7.38 10.57 -9.42
C PRO A 259 -8.13 11.37 -10.50
N HIS A 260 -9.38 11.73 -10.20
CA HIS A 260 -10.28 12.49 -11.07
C HIS A 260 -10.75 11.78 -12.35
N THR A 261 -10.62 10.46 -12.44
CA THR A 261 -11.29 9.71 -13.51
C THR A 261 -12.72 9.38 -13.10
N THR A 262 -13.70 9.93 -13.80
CA THR A 262 -15.11 9.54 -13.66
C THR A 262 -15.39 8.34 -14.58
N PHE A 263 -15.97 7.29 -14.04
CA PHE A 263 -16.41 6.12 -14.79
C PHE A 263 -17.93 6.06 -14.80
N LEU A 264 -18.52 5.67 -15.92
CA LEU A 264 -19.97 5.56 -16.09
C LEU A 264 -20.34 4.19 -16.63
N THR A 265 -21.33 3.54 -16.02
CA THR A 265 -21.86 2.25 -16.46
C THR A 265 -22.28 2.29 -17.93
N GLY A 266 -21.91 1.24 -18.67
CA GLY A 266 -22.17 1.10 -20.10
C GLY A 266 -21.15 1.80 -21.01
N GLN A 267 -20.24 2.63 -20.47
CA GLN A 267 -19.21 3.28 -21.28
C GLN A 267 -17.95 2.43 -21.41
N HIS A 268 -17.28 2.56 -22.54
CA HIS A 268 -15.93 2.04 -22.70
C HIS A 268 -14.95 2.91 -21.90
N ALA A 269 -14.04 2.27 -21.19
CA ALA A 269 -13.02 2.95 -20.39
C ALA A 269 -11.66 2.26 -20.54
N THR A 270 -10.60 3.01 -20.26
CA THR A 270 -9.24 2.50 -20.13
C THR A 270 -8.76 2.77 -18.71
N VAL A 271 -8.40 1.71 -17.98
CA VAL A 271 -7.80 1.79 -16.64
C VAL A 271 -6.35 1.33 -16.75
N SER A 272 -5.41 2.23 -16.47
CA SER A 272 -3.97 1.95 -16.54
C SER A 272 -3.35 1.93 -15.16
N TYR A 273 -2.55 0.90 -14.92
CA TYR A 273 -1.65 0.77 -13.77
C TYR A 273 -0.18 0.94 -14.18
N ALA A 274 0.07 1.60 -15.33
CA ALA A 274 1.41 2.03 -15.70
C ALA A 274 1.85 3.16 -14.76
N PHE A 275 2.80 2.86 -13.89
CA PHE A 275 3.46 3.87 -13.07
C PHE A 275 4.37 4.75 -13.94
N GLY A 276 4.48 6.02 -13.56
CA GLY A 276 5.43 6.95 -14.17
C GLY A 276 6.88 6.52 -13.92
N PRO A 277 7.86 7.29 -14.42
CA PRO A 277 9.28 6.96 -14.29
C PRO A 277 9.76 6.77 -12.84
N ASP A 278 9.01 7.28 -11.85
CA ASP A 278 9.31 7.12 -10.44
C ASP A 278 8.88 5.78 -9.82
N GLY A 279 8.14 4.95 -10.59
CA GLY A 279 7.62 3.64 -10.17
C GLY A 279 6.62 3.70 -9.01
N LYS A 280 6.13 4.88 -8.64
CA LYS A 280 5.34 5.12 -7.42
C LYS A 280 3.96 5.66 -7.74
N HIS A 281 3.90 6.62 -8.65
CA HIS A 281 2.70 7.33 -9.02
C HIS A 281 2.23 6.87 -10.39
N LEU A 282 0.91 6.76 -10.60
CA LEU A 282 0.39 6.44 -11.94
C LEU A 282 0.83 7.50 -12.94
N ALA A 283 1.20 7.07 -14.15
CA ALA A 283 1.51 8.01 -15.22
C ALA A 283 0.26 8.89 -15.47
N PRO A 284 0.43 10.22 -15.65
CA PRO A 284 -0.67 11.06 -16.08
C PRO A 284 -1.25 10.49 -17.37
N LYS A 285 -2.59 10.53 -17.55
CA LYS A 285 -3.19 10.20 -18.85
C LYS A 285 -2.47 11.04 -19.93
N PRO A 286 -2.05 10.43 -21.06
CA PRO A 286 -1.61 11.22 -22.20
C PRO A 286 -2.67 12.27 -22.51
N ILE A 287 -2.28 13.54 -22.64
CA ILE A 287 -3.20 14.56 -23.14
C ILE A 287 -3.57 14.12 -24.56
N GLU A 288 -4.79 13.61 -24.75
CA GLU A 288 -5.34 13.37 -26.07
C GLU A 288 -5.39 14.72 -26.79
N ARG A 289 -4.40 14.98 -27.64
CA ARG A 289 -4.52 16.08 -28.59
C ARG A 289 -5.70 15.71 -29.50
N PRO A 290 -6.72 16.60 -29.66
CA PRO A 290 -7.84 16.31 -30.52
C PRO A 290 -7.31 15.93 -31.90
N ARG A 291 -7.75 14.77 -32.41
CA ARG A 291 -7.45 14.36 -33.79
C ARG A 291 -7.95 15.48 -34.69
N ARG A 292 -7.04 16.19 -35.36
CA ARG A 292 -7.43 17.12 -36.43
C ARG A 292 -8.25 16.31 -37.44
N PRO A 293 -9.45 16.76 -37.85
CA PRO A 293 -10.15 16.12 -38.94
C PRO A 293 -9.19 16.08 -40.15
N ARG A 294 -9.09 14.91 -40.77
CA ARG A 294 -8.33 14.78 -42.03
C ARG A 294 -9.04 15.66 -43.08
N PRO A 295 -8.28 16.41 -43.89
CA PRO A 295 -8.85 17.25 -44.95
C PRO A 295 -9.58 16.43 -46.01
#